data_AF-A0A016WNC2-F1
#
_entry.id   AF-A0A016WNC2-F1
#
_cell.length_a   1.000
_cell.length_b   1.000
_cell.length_c   1.000
_cell.angle_alpha   90.00
_cell.angle_beta   90.00
_cell.angle_gamma   90.00
#
_symmetry.space_group_name_H-M   'P 1'
#
loop_
_entity.id
_entity.type
_entity.pdbx_description
1 polymer ?
#
loop_
_entity_poly.entity_id
_entity_poly.type
_entity_poly.pdbx_seq_one_letter_code
_entity_poly.pdbx_strand_id
1 'polypeptide(L)'
;MLGRVAGLRNMAKFCLGLTKFGRPPNDFVFDAQMLSENEFNDLFENVVEIAMCIEVRNTMFRRIRFPKLQRWYSCNAGPALTVIGNPELTSIEFNKNVQFLNSHPNTQQPYMAIIRGNRNLLPESIQEIAAVFQSYRFIVPTEGECSSPGYVRDLAQLNCDAYYGDIVFGQNPIGDIPSSAGDVEGCVIIKDTLLTDIEFLRNFRFKTRDGCRNLIIGNKYLCISEELERHLRRHLDITIANNMHISCRECQSL
;
A
#
# COMPACT_ATOMS: atom_id res chain seq x y z
N MET A 1 20.97 5.70 -11.37
CA MET A 1 19.56 5.31 -11.57
C MET A 1 19.27 4.89 -13.02
N LEU A 2 19.64 5.70 -14.03
CA LEU A 2 19.48 5.40 -15.47
C LEU A 2 20.06 4.03 -15.94
N GLY A 3 21.21 3.60 -15.41
CA GLY A 3 21.81 2.31 -15.77
C GLY A 3 21.05 1.07 -15.28
N ARG A 4 20.37 1.14 -14.12
CA ARG A 4 19.50 0.05 -13.63
C ARG A 4 18.20 -0.04 -14.45
N VAL A 5 17.64 1.12 -14.83
CA VAL A 5 16.44 1.22 -15.68
C VAL A 5 16.68 0.63 -17.07
N ALA A 6 17.81 0.98 -17.70
CA ALA A 6 18.20 0.40 -18.97
C ALA A 6 18.43 -1.13 -18.87
N GLY A 7 19.04 -1.60 -17.77
CA GLY A 7 19.25 -3.02 -17.51
C GLY A 7 17.95 -3.83 -17.42
N LEU A 8 16.95 -3.35 -16.69
CA LEU A 8 15.67 -4.05 -16.51
C LEU A 8 14.84 -4.08 -17.79
N ARG A 9 14.79 -2.97 -18.54
CA ARG A 9 14.11 -2.92 -19.85
C ARG A 9 14.79 -3.80 -20.89
N ASN A 10 16.12 -3.81 -20.92
CA ASN A 10 16.86 -4.69 -21.83
C ASN A 10 16.63 -6.16 -21.46
N MET A 11 16.63 -6.50 -20.17
CA MET A 11 16.30 -7.85 -19.69
C MET A 11 14.88 -8.26 -20.08
N ALA A 12 13.89 -7.40 -19.86
CA ALA A 12 12.50 -7.67 -20.25
C ALA A 12 12.41 -8.01 -21.75
N LYS A 13 13.10 -7.25 -22.61
CA LYS A 13 13.17 -7.57 -24.05
C LYS A 13 13.78 -8.94 -24.35
N PHE A 14 14.84 -9.35 -23.65
CA PHE A 14 15.44 -10.68 -23.82
C PHE A 14 14.54 -11.82 -23.32
N CYS A 15 13.64 -11.53 -22.39
CA CYS A 15 12.74 -12.51 -21.78
C CYS A 15 11.39 -12.66 -22.51
N LEU A 16 11.09 -11.79 -23.49
CA LEU A 16 9.86 -11.85 -24.26
C LEU A 16 9.70 -13.21 -24.95
N GLY A 17 8.50 -13.80 -24.83
CA GLY A 17 8.15 -15.08 -25.44
C GLY A 17 8.65 -16.32 -24.70
N LEU A 18 9.47 -16.18 -23.65
CA LEU A 18 9.82 -17.32 -22.80
C LEU A 18 8.62 -17.76 -21.98
N THR A 19 8.58 -19.04 -21.67
CA THR A 19 7.49 -19.65 -20.89
C THR A 19 7.85 -19.83 -19.41
N LYS A 20 9.12 -19.68 -19.04
CA LYS A 20 9.60 -19.87 -17.67
C LYS A 20 10.57 -18.77 -17.25
N PHE A 21 10.38 -18.21 -16.05
CA PHE A 21 11.31 -17.25 -15.47
C PHE A 21 11.85 -17.68 -14.11
N GLY A 22 13.16 -17.50 -13.91
CA GLY A 22 13.83 -17.73 -12.63
C GLY A 22 13.94 -19.20 -12.22
N ARG A 23 14.47 -19.43 -11.02
CA ARG A 23 14.54 -20.72 -10.34
C ARG A 23 14.40 -20.52 -8.82
N PRO A 24 13.67 -21.37 -8.09
CA PRO A 24 13.61 -21.33 -6.63
C PRO A 24 14.76 -22.12 -5.99
N PRO A 25 15.15 -21.81 -4.74
CA PRO A 25 14.80 -20.60 -3.99
C PRO A 25 15.52 -19.38 -4.60
N ASN A 26 14.96 -18.19 -4.42
CA ASN A 26 15.59 -16.93 -4.82
C ASN A 26 15.06 -15.78 -3.99
N ASP A 27 15.75 -14.63 -4.05
CA ASP A 27 15.36 -13.39 -3.40
C ASP A 27 15.05 -12.28 -4.44
N PHE A 28 14.79 -12.67 -5.69
CA PHE A 28 14.63 -11.72 -6.78
C PHE A 28 13.25 -11.06 -6.72
N VAL A 29 13.25 -9.73 -6.60
CA VAL A 29 12.05 -8.89 -6.64
C VAL A 29 12.04 -8.11 -7.95
N PHE A 30 11.00 -8.34 -8.76
CA PHE A 30 10.76 -7.63 -10.00
C PHE A 30 9.87 -6.41 -9.75
N ASP A 31 10.43 -5.22 -9.93
CA ASP A 31 9.72 -3.94 -9.79
C ASP A 31 9.17 -3.48 -11.15
N ALA A 32 7.84 -3.41 -11.25
CA ALA A 32 7.13 -3.04 -12.46
C ALA A 32 7.16 -1.54 -12.79
N GLN A 33 7.59 -0.65 -11.87
CA GLN A 33 7.63 0.79 -12.11
C GLN A 33 8.49 1.20 -13.32
N MET A 34 9.42 0.33 -13.73
CA MET A 34 10.32 0.60 -14.86
C MET A 34 9.69 0.33 -16.24
N LEU A 35 8.53 -0.33 -16.29
CA LEU A 35 7.86 -0.73 -17.53
C LEU A 35 6.56 0.06 -17.76
N SER A 36 6.19 0.21 -19.03
CA SER A 36 4.81 0.53 -19.39
C SER A 36 3.89 -0.68 -19.16
N GLU A 37 2.58 -0.44 -19.08
CA GLU A 37 1.59 -1.52 -18.93
C GLU A 37 1.74 -2.58 -20.04
N ASN A 38 1.91 -2.13 -21.30
CA ASN A 38 2.05 -3.04 -22.43
C ASN A 38 3.31 -3.89 -22.30
N GLU A 39 4.48 -3.28 -22.03
CA GLU A 39 5.73 -4.02 -21.83
C GLU A 39 5.63 -5.03 -20.69
N PHE A 40 4.94 -4.67 -19.60
CA PHE A 40 4.70 -5.58 -18.48
C PHE A 40 3.81 -6.75 -18.90
N ASN A 41 2.66 -6.48 -19.51
CA ASN A 41 1.71 -7.53 -19.89
C ASN A 41 2.26 -8.44 -21.01
N ASP A 42 2.99 -7.89 -21.98
CA ASP A 42 3.67 -8.65 -23.04
C ASP A 42 4.74 -9.60 -22.46
N LEU A 43 5.45 -9.15 -21.42
CA LEU A 43 6.46 -9.97 -20.73
C LEU A 43 5.86 -11.22 -20.08
N PHE A 44 4.65 -11.12 -19.52
CA PHE A 44 4.01 -12.22 -18.79
C PHE A 44 2.93 -12.98 -19.58
N GLU A 45 2.62 -12.55 -20.80
CA GLU A 45 1.54 -13.12 -21.63
C GLU A 45 1.69 -14.64 -21.87
N ASN A 46 2.93 -15.10 -22.10
CA ASN A 46 3.22 -16.48 -22.46
C ASN A 46 3.78 -17.33 -21.31
N VAL A 47 3.94 -16.71 -20.14
CA VAL A 47 4.66 -17.31 -19.03
C VAL A 47 3.77 -18.31 -18.31
N VAL A 48 4.26 -19.54 -18.16
CA VAL A 48 3.57 -20.65 -17.47
C VAL A 48 4.15 -20.93 -16.09
N GLU A 49 5.39 -20.50 -15.82
CA GLU A 49 6.07 -20.73 -14.54
C GLU A 49 6.98 -19.56 -14.21
N ILE A 50 6.87 -19.02 -13.00
CA ILE A 50 7.81 -18.01 -12.48
C ILE A 50 8.32 -18.37 -11.10
N ALA A 51 9.57 -17.99 -10.84
CA ALA A 51 10.17 -18.00 -9.52
C ALA A 51 10.79 -16.63 -9.22
N MET A 52 10.00 -15.75 -8.62
CA MET A 52 10.35 -14.40 -8.19
C MET A 52 9.19 -13.79 -7.38
N CYS A 53 9.44 -12.67 -6.70
CA CYS A 53 8.37 -11.78 -6.25
C CYS A 53 8.15 -10.68 -7.29
N ILE A 54 6.91 -10.24 -7.49
CA ILE A 54 6.57 -9.11 -8.37
C ILE A 54 5.94 -7.99 -7.54
N GLU A 55 6.41 -6.77 -7.74
CA GLU A 55 5.83 -5.56 -7.16
C GLU A 55 5.31 -4.61 -8.25
N VAL A 56 4.04 -4.22 -8.13
CA VAL A 56 3.38 -3.20 -8.95
C VAL A 56 2.87 -2.11 -8.01
N ARG A 57 3.69 -1.09 -7.79
CA ARG A 57 3.41 -0.02 -6.83
C ARG A 57 3.33 1.31 -7.52
N ASN A 58 2.31 2.11 -7.22
CA ASN A 58 2.20 3.50 -7.69
C ASN A 58 2.40 3.66 -9.21
N THR A 59 1.95 2.68 -10.00
CA THR A 59 1.96 2.75 -11.46
C THR A 59 0.63 3.31 -11.97
N MET A 60 0.61 3.70 -13.24
CA MET A 60 -0.62 4.10 -13.95
C MET A 60 -1.23 2.95 -14.74
N PHE A 61 -0.96 1.70 -14.34
CA PHE A 61 -1.52 0.53 -15.01
C PHE A 61 -3.03 0.47 -14.74
N ARG A 62 -3.80 0.25 -15.80
CA ARG A 62 -5.22 -0.10 -15.81
C ARG A 62 -5.45 -1.60 -15.67
N ARG A 63 -4.55 -2.43 -16.21
CA ARG A 63 -4.69 -3.89 -16.24
C ARG A 63 -3.36 -4.61 -16.02
N ILE A 64 -3.39 -5.64 -15.17
CA ILE A 64 -2.27 -6.56 -14.91
C ILE A 64 -2.72 -7.97 -15.31
N ARG A 65 -1.93 -8.69 -16.12
CA ARG A 65 -2.36 -9.97 -16.69
C ARG A 65 -1.31 -11.07 -16.57
N PHE A 66 -1.73 -12.22 -16.04
CA PHE A 66 -0.95 -13.46 -15.96
C PHE A 66 -1.75 -14.64 -16.56
N PRO A 67 -2.12 -14.59 -17.86
CA PRO A 67 -3.19 -15.44 -18.41
C PRO A 67 -2.81 -16.92 -18.53
N LYS A 68 -1.53 -17.25 -18.66
CA LYS A 68 -1.05 -18.63 -18.83
C LYS A 68 -0.30 -19.17 -17.61
N LEU A 69 -0.15 -18.37 -16.55
CA LEU A 69 0.68 -18.73 -15.41
C LEU A 69 0.09 -19.91 -14.63
N GLN A 70 0.82 -21.01 -14.51
CA GLN A 70 0.36 -22.21 -13.80
C GLN A 70 1.07 -22.40 -12.46
N ARG A 71 2.35 -22.00 -12.37
CA ARG A 71 3.16 -22.16 -11.15
C ARG A 71 3.89 -20.88 -10.80
N TRP A 72 3.69 -20.38 -9.59
CA TRP A 72 4.37 -19.21 -9.06
C TRP A 72 5.10 -19.56 -7.78
N TYR A 73 6.42 -19.67 -7.86
CA TYR A 73 7.28 -19.79 -6.69
C TYR A 73 7.60 -18.39 -6.14
N SER A 74 7.05 -18.07 -4.97
CA SER A 74 7.39 -16.83 -4.25
C SER A 74 8.89 -16.80 -3.92
N CYS A 75 9.50 -15.61 -3.96
CA CYS A 75 10.88 -15.40 -3.51
C CYS A 75 10.96 -15.28 -1.98
N ASN A 76 12.15 -15.35 -1.37
CA ASN A 76 12.27 -15.25 0.10
C ASN A 76 12.20 -13.81 0.64
N ALA A 77 12.11 -12.81 -0.24
CA ALA A 77 12.04 -11.41 0.16
C ALA A 77 10.62 -10.94 0.51
N GLY A 78 9.58 -11.72 0.21
CA GLY A 78 8.20 -11.30 0.48
C GLY A 78 7.12 -12.15 -0.20
N PRO A 79 5.87 -11.62 -0.28
CA PRO A 79 4.77 -12.29 -0.98
C PRO A 79 5.09 -12.48 -2.48
N ALA A 80 4.46 -13.45 -3.13
CA ALA A 80 4.64 -13.68 -4.56
C ALA A 80 4.29 -12.43 -5.38
N LEU A 81 3.21 -11.74 -4.99
CA LEU A 81 2.72 -10.54 -5.66
C LEU A 81 2.37 -9.43 -4.67
N THR A 82 2.83 -8.22 -4.97
CA THR A 82 2.39 -7.00 -4.29
C THR A 82 1.85 -5.99 -5.31
N VAL A 83 0.61 -5.54 -5.13
CA VAL A 83 -0.06 -4.53 -5.96
C VAL A 83 -0.64 -3.45 -5.07
N ILE A 84 0.05 -2.32 -4.93
CA ILE A 84 -0.33 -1.26 -4.00
C ILE A 84 -0.39 0.11 -4.67
N GLY A 85 -1.49 0.83 -4.45
CA GLY A 85 -1.55 2.26 -4.77
C GLY A 85 -1.55 2.58 -6.26
N ASN A 86 -2.17 1.74 -7.09
CA ASN A 86 -2.25 1.98 -8.53
C ASN A 86 -3.63 2.62 -8.84
N PRO A 87 -3.71 3.96 -9.00
CA PRO A 87 -4.98 4.68 -9.02
C PRO A 87 -5.85 4.36 -10.24
N GLU A 88 -5.25 4.00 -11.38
CA GLU A 88 -5.98 3.67 -12.61
C GLU A 88 -6.32 2.18 -12.72
N LEU A 89 -5.85 1.34 -11.78
CA LEU A 89 -5.96 -0.11 -11.89
C LEU A 89 -7.41 -0.55 -11.71
N THR A 90 -7.95 -1.19 -12.75
CA THR A 90 -9.34 -1.66 -12.81
C THR A 90 -9.44 -3.18 -12.75
N SER A 91 -8.43 -3.91 -13.21
CA SER A 91 -8.43 -5.38 -13.15
C SER A 91 -7.04 -6.01 -12.97
N ILE A 92 -7.04 -7.16 -12.31
CA ILE A 92 -5.91 -8.09 -12.24
C ILE A 92 -6.42 -9.46 -12.69
N GLU A 93 -5.90 -9.94 -13.82
CA GLU A 93 -6.32 -11.20 -14.44
C GLU A 93 -5.29 -12.30 -14.16
N PHE A 94 -5.74 -13.41 -13.61
CA PHE A 94 -4.93 -14.62 -13.43
C PHE A 94 -5.49 -15.78 -14.24
N ASN A 95 -4.62 -16.72 -14.58
CA ASN A 95 -5.06 -18.09 -14.82
C ASN A 95 -5.74 -18.62 -13.55
N LYS A 96 -7.00 -19.09 -13.67
CA LYS A 96 -7.81 -19.59 -12.55
C LYS A 96 -7.21 -20.80 -11.83
N ASN A 97 -6.29 -21.51 -12.48
CA ASN A 97 -5.64 -22.72 -11.95
C ASN A 97 -4.20 -22.47 -11.48
N VAL A 98 -3.77 -21.20 -11.38
CA VAL A 98 -2.42 -20.88 -10.91
C VAL A 98 -2.21 -21.44 -9.50
N GLN A 99 -1.08 -22.11 -9.30
CA GLN A 99 -0.65 -22.60 -8.00
C GLN A 99 0.50 -21.74 -7.48
N PHE A 100 0.30 -21.16 -6.31
CA PHE A 100 1.36 -20.47 -5.59
C PHE A 100 2.09 -21.43 -4.67
N LEU A 101 3.41 -21.38 -4.74
CA LEU A 101 4.33 -22.28 -4.06
C LEU A 101 5.27 -21.44 -3.18
N ASN A 102 5.30 -21.75 -1.89
CA ASN A 102 6.18 -21.07 -0.95
C ASN A 102 7.60 -21.59 -1.09
N SER A 103 8.55 -20.68 -1.31
CA SER A 103 9.98 -20.98 -1.10
C SER A 103 10.42 -20.78 0.35
N HIS A 104 9.52 -20.34 1.24
CA HIS A 104 9.79 -20.08 2.66
C HIS A 104 9.58 -21.33 3.53
N PRO A 105 10.64 -22.00 4.02
CA PRO A 105 10.50 -23.18 4.89
C PRO A 105 10.20 -22.87 6.37
N ASN A 106 10.35 -21.62 6.84
CA ASN A 106 10.51 -21.35 8.29
C ASN A 106 9.75 -20.14 8.88
N THR A 107 8.73 -19.60 8.22
CA THR A 107 7.91 -18.50 8.79
C THR A 107 6.44 -18.91 8.90
N GLN A 108 5.79 -18.49 10.00
CA GLN A 108 4.32 -18.49 10.11
C GLN A 108 3.76 -17.98 8.77
N GLN A 109 2.95 -18.80 8.09
CA GLN A 109 2.59 -18.63 6.68
C GLN A 109 2.38 -17.14 6.32
N PRO A 110 3.28 -16.52 5.53
CA PRO A 110 3.12 -15.13 5.13
C PRO A 110 1.93 -14.99 4.17
N TYR A 111 1.44 -13.76 3.99
CA TYR A 111 0.42 -13.50 2.96
C TYR A 111 0.97 -13.89 1.58
N MET A 112 0.16 -14.58 0.77
CA MET A 112 0.61 -15.00 -0.57
C MET A 112 0.70 -13.83 -1.54
N ALA A 113 -0.23 -12.89 -1.41
CA ALA A 113 -0.26 -11.65 -2.15
C ALA A 113 -0.72 -10.49 -1.24
N ILE A 114 -0.33 -9.28 -1.59
CA ILE A 114 -0.80 -8.03 -0.96
C ILE A 114 -1.37 -7.14 -2.06
N ILE A 115 -2.68 -7.00 -2.12
CA ILE A 115 -3.38 -6.18 -3.12
C ILE A 115 -4.23 -5.16 -2.37
N ARG A 116 -3.72 -3.94 -2.21
CA ARG A 116 -4.32 -2.92 -1.32
C ARG A 116 -4.22 -1.52 -1.90
N GLY A 117 -5.19 -0.66 -1.59
CA GLY A 117 -5.15 0.74 -1.97
C GLY A 117 -5.28 1.01 -3.47
N ASN A 118 -5.96 0.14 -4.21
CA ASN A 118 -6.23 0.31 -5.64
C ASN A 118 -7.70 0.74 -5.81
N ARG A 119 -7.98 2.05 -5.71
CA ARG A 119 -9.32 2.64 -5.58
C ARG A 119 -10.30 2.21 -6.68
N ASN A 120 -9.82 2.07 -7.90
CA ASN A 120 -10.64 1.81 -9.09
C ASN A 120 -10.73 0.33 -9.45
N LEU A 121 -10.24 -0.58 -8.60
CA LEU A 121 -10.30 -2.02 -8.83
C LEU A 121 -11.76 -2.48 -8.85
N LEU A 122 -12.19 -3.07 -9.96
CA LEU A 122 -13.60 -3.40 -10.18
C LEU A 122 -14.07 -4.54 -9.28
N PRO A 123 -15.33 -4.53 -8.81
CA PRO A 123 -15.90 -5.58 -7.97
C PRO A 123 -15.75 -6.98 -8.57
N GLU A 124 -15.92 -7.12 -9.89
CA GLU A 124 -15.76 -8.40 -10.59
C GLU A 124 -14.31 -8.90 -10.51
N SER A 125 -13.34 -8.00 -10.67
CA SER A 125 -11.93 -8.37 -10.51
C SER A 125 -11.60 -8.76 -9.08
N ILE A 126 -12.17 -8.08 -8.08
CA ILE A 126 -12.02 -8.45 -6.65
C ILE A 126 -12.53 -9.87 -6.41
N GLN A 127 -13.68 -10.25 -6.98
CA GLN A 127 -14.23 -11.59 -6.87
C GLN A 127 -13.33 -12.66 -7.52
N GLU A 128 -12.79 -12.38 -8.71
CA GLU A 128 -11.86 -13.28 -9.39
C GLU A 128 -10.57 -13.47 -8.61
N ILE A 129 -10.00 -12.38 -8.08
CA ILE A 129 -8.82 -12.41 -7.20
C ILE A 129 -9.13 -13.25 -5.95
N ALA A 130 -10.26 -13.02 -5.29
CA ALA A 130 -10.65 -13.77 -4.10
C ALA A 130 -10.76 -15.27 -4.38
N ALA A 131 -11.33 -15.66 -5.53
CA ALA A 131 -11.43 -17.06 -5.94
C ALA A 131 -10.05 -17.70 -6.17
N VAL A 132 -9.11 -16.99 -6.80
CA VAL A 132 -7.73 -17.46 -7.02
C VAL A 132 -6.99 -17.67 -5.70
N PHE A 133 -7.17 -16.76 -4.74
CA PHE A 133 -6.45 -16.79 -3.47
C PHE A 133 -7.18 -17.51 -2.33
N GLN A 134 -8.35 -18.13 -2.57
CA GLN A 134 -9.23 -18.69 -1.53
C GLN A 134 -8.56 -19.71 -0.60
N SER A 135 -7.59 -20.47 -1.09
CA SER A 135 -6.87 -21.51 -0.32
C SER A 135 -5.60 -20.99 0.35
N TYR A 136 -5.32 -19.69 0.27
CA TYR A 136 -4.10 -19.07 0.77
C TYR A 136 -4.41 -18.04 1.85
N ARG A 137 -3.41 -17.71 2.67
CA ARG A 137 -3.50 -16.55 3.56
C ARG A 137 -3.50 -15.29 2.69
N PHE A 138 -4.66 -14.64 2.60
CA PHE A 138 -4.88 -13.49 1.73
C PHE A 138 -5.95 -12.57 2.35
N ILE A 139 -5.75 -11.26 2.23
CA ILE A 139 -6.76 -10.26 2.58
C ILE A 139 -7.40 -9.83 1.27
N VAL A 140 -8.70 -10.06 1.15
CA VAL A 140 -9.47 -9.65 -0.05
C VAL A 140 -9.42 -8.12 -0.18
N PRO A 141 -9.16 -7.57 -1.38
CA PRO A 141 -9.17 -6.13 -1.60
C PRO A 141 -10.53 -5.53 -1.24
N THR A 142 -10.51 -4.34 -0.65
CA THR A 142 -11.72 -3.58 -0.35
C THR A 142 -12.03 -2.65 -1.53
N GLU A 143 -13.27 -2.64 -2.00
CA GLU A 143 -13.72 -1.72 -3.04
C GLU A 143 -13.50 -0.26 -2.63
N GLY A 144 -13.01 0.58 -3.55
CA GLY A 144 -12.75 1.99 -3.26
C GLY A 144 -11.57 2.28 -2.32
N GLU A 145 -10.85 1.26 -1.85
CA GLU A 145 -9.71 1.46 -0.94
C GLU A 145 -8.59 2.25 -1.62
N CYS A 146 -8.15 3.32 -0.96
CA CYS A 146 -7.04 4.14 -1.41
C CYS A 146 -5.73 3.70 -0.75
N SER A 147 -4.63 3.80 -1.47
CA SER A 147 -3.34 3.83 -0.79
C SER A 147 -3.24 5.17 -0.07
N SER A 148 -2.73 5.17 1.15
CA SER A 148 -2.34 6.42 1.79
C SER A 148 -1.36 7.18 0.89
N PRO A 149 -1.48 8.51 0.77
CA PRO A 149 -0.54 9.33 0.00
C PRO A 149 0.88 9.33 0.58
N GLY A 150 1.10 8.70 1.74
CA GLY A 150 2.34 8.82 2.49
C GLY A 150 2.43 10.23 3.06
N TYR A 151 3.27 11.08 2.47
CA TYR A 151 3.36 12.50 2.85
C TYR A 151 2.16 13.28 2.31
N VAL A 152 1.21 13.59 3.20
CA VAL A 152 0.05 14.43 2.89
C VAL A 152 0.54 15.87 2.65
N ARG A 153 0.32 16.37 1.43
CA ARG A 153 0.60 17.76 1.05
C ARG A 153 -0.66 18.58 0.85
N ASP A 154 -1.75 17.90 0.53
CA ASP A 154 -3.07 18.48 0.33
C ASP A 154 -4.08 17.60 1.06
N LEU A 155 -4.90 18.19 1.93
CA LEU A 155 -5.94 17.47 2.67
C LEU A 155 -6.99 16.84 1.74
N ALA A 156 -7.17 17.36 0.52
CA ALA A 156 -8.02 16.75 -0.50
C ALA A 156 -7.54 15.34 -0.91
N GLN A 157 -6.30 14.96 -0.59
CA GLN A 157 -5.79 13.60 -0.79
C GLN A 157 -6.43 12.58 0.16
N LEU A 158 -7.00 13.05 1.27
CA LEU A 158 -7.70 12.24 2.26
C LEU A 158 -9.22 12.23 1.97
N ASN A 159 -9.61 11.72 0.80
CA ASN A 159 -11.01 11.68 0.33
C ASN A 159 -11.56 10.28 -0.02
N CYS A 160 -11.17 9.26 0.75
CA CYS A 160 -11.54 7.86 0.57
C CYS A 160 -12.22 7.28 1.82
N ASP A 161 -13.07 6.27 1.61
CA ASP A 161 -13.77 5.56 2.68
C ASP A 161 -12.85 4.60 3.44
N ALA A 162 -11.80 4.12 2.78
CA ALA A 162 -10.77 3.27 3.38
C ALA A 162 -9.39 3.62 2.83
N TYR A 163 -8.37 3.51 3.68
CA TYR A 163 -6.97 3.72 3.37
C TYR A 163 -6.12 2.55 3.82
N TYR A 164 -5.15 2.22 2.98
CA TYR A 164 -4.07 1.32 3.34
C TYR A 164 -2.73 2.05 3.28
N GLY A 165 -1.99 2.02 4.40
CA GLY A 165 -0.69 2.67 4.55
C GLY A 165 -0.72 3.84 5.53
N ASP A 166 0.45 4.44 5.74
CA ASP A 166 0.66 5.41 6.81
C ASP A 166 0.27 6.82 6.34
N ILE A 167 -0.49 7.55 7.17
CA ILE A 167 -0.77 8.96 6.99
C ILE A 167 0.36 9.75 7.64
N VAL A 168 1.18 10.41 6.83
CA VAL A 168 2.36 11.15 7.28
C VAL A 168 2.20 12.63 6.98
N PHE A 169 2.33 13.47 8.01
CA PHE A 169 2.43 14.91 7.87
C PHE A 169 3.87 15.34 8.17
N GLY A 170 4.57 15.82 7.15
CA GLY A 170 5.94 16.36 7.25
C GLY A 170 6.04 17.87 6.99
N GLN A 171 4.92 18.51 6.63
CA GLN A 171 4.79 19.94 6.35
C GLN A 171 3.33 20.36 6.56
N ASN A 172 3.03 21.65 6.49
CA ASN A 172 1.64 22.11 6.53
C ASN A 172 0.92 21.71 5.24
N PRO A 173 -0.14 20.88 5.32
CA PRO A 173 -0.95 20.55 4.18
C PRO A 173 -1.79 21.77 3.80
N ILE A 174 -2.06 21.90 2.50
CA ILE A 174 -2.99 22.89 1.95
C ILE A 174 -4.37 22.22 1.83
N GLY A 175 -5.42 23.01 1.63
CA GLY A 175 -6.75 22.52 1.33
C GLY A 175 -7.68 22.52 2.54
N ASP A 176 -8.95 22.23 2.26
CA ASP A 176 -9.97 22.17 3.29
C ASP A 176 -9.92 20.83 4.04
N ILE A 177 -10.41 20.85 5.28
CA ILE A 177 -10.56 19.66 6.09
C ILE A 177 -11.43 18.63 5.33
N PRO A 178 -11.05 17.34 5.27
CA PRO A 178 -11.86 16.33 4.62
C PRO A 178 -13.28 16.30 5.18
N SER A 179 -14.27 16.34 4.29
CA SER A 179 -15.69 16.26 4.65
C SER A 179 -16.12 14.86 5.09
N SER A 180 -15.36 13.84 4.69
CA SER A 180 -15.53 12.45 5.08
C SER A 180 -14.23 11.92 5.67
N ALA A 181 -14.35 11.00 6.61
CA ALA A 181 -13.22 10.27 7.12
C ALA A 181 -13.38 8.78 6.89
N GLY A 182 -12.26 8.12 6.67
CA GLY A 182 -12.21 6.71 6.31
C GLY A 182 -11.59 5.84 7.39
N ASP A 183 -11.75 4.54 7.20
CA ASP A 183 -10.99 3.52 7.93
C ASP A 183 -9.52 3.55 7.46
N VAL A 184 -8.56 3.53 8.39
CA VAL A 184 -7.14 3.57 8.07
C VAL A 184 -6.46 2.33 8.60
N GLU A 185 -6.01 1.46 7.70
CA GLU A 185 -5.11 0.36 8.05
C GLU A 185 -3.66 0.80 7.87
N GLY A 186 -3.10 1.40 8.93
CA GLY A 186 -1.78 2.02 8.90
C GLY A 186 -1.48 2.82 10.16
N CYS A 187 -0.44 3.65 10.09
CA CYS A 187 -0.03 4.56 11.16
C CYS A 187 -0.42 6.00 10.88
N VAL A 188 -0.48 6.79 11.95
CA VAL A 188 -0.45 8.26 11.87
C VAL A 188 0.90 8.78 12.36
N ILE A 189 1.58 9.58 11.54
CA ILE A 189 2.91 10.13 11.85
C ILE A 189 2.90 11.63 11.56
N ILE A 190 2.97 12.45 12.61
CA ILE A 190 3.01 13.91 12.56
C ILE A 190 4.26 14.36 13.30
N LYS A 191 5.30 14.72 12.57
CA LYS A 191 6.59 14.98 13.17
C LYS A 191 7.21 16.26 12.63
N ASP A 192 7.67 17.11 13.55
CA ASP A 192 8.43 18.32 13.26
C ASP A 192 7.74 19.24 12.22
N THR A 193 6.41 19.33 12.30
CA THR A 193 5.57 20.13 11.39
C THR A 193 5.29 21.54 11.95
N LEU A 194 4.75 22.40 11.09
CA LEU A 194 4.25 23.73 11.46
C LEU A 194 2.71 23.73 11.65
N LEU A 195 2.10 22.54 11.80
CA LEU A 195 0.67 22.40 11.92
C LEU A 195 0.20 23.07 13.20
N THR A 196 -0.94 23.74 13.14
CA THR A 196 -1.58 24.35 14.32
C THR A 196 -2.78 23.56 14.80
N ASP A 197 -3.40 22.77 13.93
CA ASP A 197 -4.62 22.02 14.19
C ASP A 197 -4.61 20.67 13.44
N ILE A 198 -5.13 19.64 14.10
CA ILE A 198 -5.30 18.26 13.61
C ILE A 198 -6.63 17.65 14.08
N GLU A 199 -7.61 18.45 14.53
CA GLU A 199 -8.89 17.94 15.06
C GLU A 199 -9.65 17.03 14.09
N PHE A 200 -9.47 17.23 12.78
CA PHE A 200 -10.03 16.38 11.74
C PHE A 200 -9.65 14.89 11.88
N LEU A 201 -8.53 14.57 12.53
CA LEU A 201 -8.12 13.19 12.77
C LEU A 201 -9.10 12.40 13.62
N ARG A 202 -9.93 13.08 14.44
CA ARG A 202 -11.00 12.45 15.22
C ARG A 202 -11.99 11.68 14.37
N ASN A 203 -12.14 12.07 13.10
CA ASN A 203 -13.11 11.45 12.22
C ASN A 203 -12.57 10.11 11.65
N PHE A 204 -11.25 9.88 11.68
CA PHE A 204 -10.63 8.67 11.13
C PHE A 204 -10.67 7.51 12.12
N ARG A 205 -10.91 6.30 11.60
CA ARG A 205 -10.91 5.06 12.40
C ARG A 205 -9.65 4.27 12.07
N PHE A 206 -8.69 4.28 13.00
CA PHE A 206 -7.42 3.61 12.77
C PHE A 206 -7.45 2.15 13.22
N LYS A 207 -6.92 1.28 12.36
CA LYS A 207 -6.55 -0.11 12.65
C LYS A 207 -5.04 -0.25 12.44
N THR A 208 -4.30 -0.28 13.54
CA THR A 208 -2.84 -0.34 13.51
C THR A 208 -2.34 -1.65 12.91
N ARG A 209 -1.41 -1.55 11.97
CA ARG A 209 -0.68 -2.71 11.42
C ARG A 209 0.46 -3.16 12.34
N ASP A 210 0.93 -4.37 12.15
CA ASP A 210 2.15 -4.86 12.82
C ASP A 210 3.36 -3.97 12.51
N GLY A 211 4.14 -3.65 13.55
CA GLY A 211 5.29 -2.75 13.45
C GLY A 211 4.93 -1.27 13.34
N CYS A 212 3.65 -0.91 13.44
CA CYS A 212 3.20 0.46 13.39
C CYS A 212 3.68 1.28 14.59
N ARG A 213 4.14 2.52 14.33
CA ARG A 213 4.51 3.50 15.36
C ARG A 213 3.74 4.79 15.14
N ASN A 214 2.68 5.01 15.89
CA ASN A 214 1.93 6.25 15.82
C ASN A 214 2.65 7.34 16.61
N LEU A 215 2.90 8.48 15.97
CA LEU A 215 3.72 9.55 16.53
C LEU A 215 3.07 10.90 16.25
N ILE A 216 2.96 11.75 17.28
CA ILE A 216 2.71 13.18 17.14
C ILE A 216 3.76 13.89 17.98
N ILE A 217 4.92 14.20 17.39
CA ILE A 217 6.08 14.68 18.13
C ILE A 217 6.78 15.90 17.51
N GLY A 218 7.29 16.81 18.35
CA GLY A 218 8.14 17.92 17.89
C GLY A 218 7.40 19.07 17.19
N ASN A 219 6.06 19.10 17.25
CA ASN A 219 5.25 20.10 16.54
C ASN A 219 5.02 21.33 17.42
N LYS A 220 5.94 22.30 17.39
CA LYS A 220 5.99 23.46 18.31
C LYS A 220 4.76 24.38 18.27
N TYR A 221 4.03 24.38 17.17
CA TYR A 221 2.85 25.21 16.97
C TYR A 221 1.52 24.45 17.09
N LEU A 222 1.59 23.13 17.28
CA LEU A 222 0.42 22.26 17.28
C LEU A 222 -0.19 22.18 18.67
N CYS A 223 -1.33 22.84 18.86
CA CYS A 223 -2.14 22.68 20.07
C CYS A 223 -3.10 21.49 19.87
N ILE A 224 -2.98 20.48 20.73
CA ILE A 224 -3.83 19.28 20.68
C ILE A 224 -4.87 19.41 21.80
N SER A 225 -6.16 19.40 21.47
CA SER A 225 -7.21 19.44 22.49
C SER A 225 -7.14 18.21 23.42
N GLU A 226 -7.62 18.36 24.65
CA GLU A 226 -7.68 17.24 25.60
C GLU A 226 -8.57 16.12 25.07
N GLU A 227 -9.65 16.47 24.40
CA GLU A 227 -10.56 15.49 23.82
C GLU A 227 -9.94 14.69 22.68
N LEU A 228 -9.21 15.34 21.78
CA LEU A 228 -8.55 14.67 20.67
C LEU A 228 -7.43 13.77 21.20
N GLU A 229 -6.60 14.25 22.12
CA GLU A 229 -5.55 13.43 22.73
C GLU A 229 -6.15 12.16 23.36
N ARG A 230 -7.22 12.31 24.13
CA ARG A 230 -7.93 11.18 24.76
C ARG A 230 -8.55 10.25 23.71
N HIS A 231 -9.12 10.79 22.63
CA HIS A 231 -9.66 9.98 21.54
C HIS A 231 -8.56 9.14 20.87
N LEU A 232 -7.43 9.76 20.51
CA LEU A 232 -6.32 9.08 19.84
C LEU A 232 -5.72 7.99 20.74
N ARG A 233 -5.42 8.30 22.01
CA ARG A 233 -4.84 7.32 22.95
C ARG A 233 -5.74 6.11 23.26
N ARG A 234 -7.06 6.23 23.07
CA ARG A 234 -7.99 5.10 23.25
C ARG A 234 -7.96 4.12 22.09
N HIS A 235 -7.66 4.59 20.88
CA HIS A 235 -7.74 3.79 19.66
C HIS A 235 -6.36 3.46 19.07
N LEU A 236 -5.32 4.16 19.49
CA LEU A 236 -3.96 4.03 18.99
C LEU A 236 -2.97 3.90 20.15
N ASP A 237 -2.04 2.96 20.02
CA ASP A 237 -0.78 3.05 20.75
C ASP A 237 0.05 4.19 20.12
N ILE A 238 -0.02 5.38 20.73
CA ILE A 238 0.50 6.64 20.18
C ILE A 238 1.38 7.39 21.17
N THR A 239 2.53 7.84 20.67
CA THR A 239 3.43 8.74 21.41
C THR A 239 3.15 10.19 21.02
N ILE A 240 2.77 11.00 22.02
CA ILE A 240 2.53 12.44 21.87
C ILE A 240 3.49 13.17 22.80
N ALA A 241 4.43 13.94 22.26
CA ALA A 241 5.51 14.57 23.03
C ALA A 241 6.12 15.78 22.31
N ASN A 242 6.68 16.74 23.07
CA ASN A 242 7.42 17.89 22.52
C ASN A 242 6.62 18.73 21.49
N ASN A 243 5.29 18.79 21.64
CA ASN A 243 4.42 19.68 20.86
C ASN A 243 4.21 21.02 21.60
N MET A 244 3.33 21.88 21.11
CA MET A 244 2.97 23.12 21.82
C MET A 244 2.55 22.81 23.27
N HIS A 245 2.93 23.69 24.20
CA HIS A 245 2.66 23.50 25.63
C HIS A 245 1.14 23.46 25.91
N ILE A 246 0.74 22.63 26.87
CA ILE A 246 -0.67 22.30 27.17
C ILE A 246 -1.52 23.54 27.53
N SER A 247 -0.88 24.61 28.03
CA SER A 247 -1.53 25.89 28.34
C SER A 247 -2.26 26.50 27.14
N CYS A 248 -1.94 26.10 25.91
CA CYS A 248 -2.70 26.51 24.72
C CYS A 248 -4.19 26.10 24.77
N ARG A 249 -4.56 25.10 25.58
CA ARG A 249 -5.95 24.63 25.76
C ARG A 249 -6.83 25.62 26.52
N GLU A 250 -6.24 26.45 27.39
CA GLU A 250 -6.99 27.40 28.21
C GLU A 250 -7.61 28.52 27.36
N CYS A 251 -6.96 28.88 26.24
CA CYS A 251 -7.44 29.89 25.30
C CYS A 251 -8.64 29.46 24.42
N GLN A 252 -9.04 28.19 24.43
CA GLN A 252 -10.15 27.68 23.60
C GLN A 252 -11.50 27.59 24.35
N SER A 253 -11.52 27.99 25.62
CA SER A 253 -12.68 27.88 26.52
C SER A 253 -13.38 29.22 26.85
N LEU A 254 -13.02 30.28 26.11
CA LEU A 254 -13.66 31.60 26.11
C LEU A 254 -14.37 31.83 24.77
#